data_AF-A0A945S947-F1
#
_entry.id   AF-A0A945S947-F1
#
_cell.length_a   1.000
_cell.length_b   1.000
_cell.length_c   1.000
_cell.angle_alpha   90.00
_cell.angle_beta   90.00
_cell.angle_gamma   90.00
#
_symmetry.space_group_name_H-M   'P 1'
#
loop_
_entity.id
_entity.type
_entity.pdbx_description
1 polymer ?
#
loop_
_entity_poly.entity_id
_entity_poly.type
_entity_poly.pdbx_seq_one_letter_code
_entity_poly.pdbx_strand_id
1 'polypeptide(L)'
;MLKMSNHDMTNLRSGAAAVCPACREESLAKRTKRMEGWTCVGEYFACALCGAHWADVEPDKGTSHEKRGSERLEALAGLLGESVPEAPKPLTPGCVTFCKDCLHFMRHPFRDRCLLHGRDTGSMDDCASFERRPVDQNTGEEEKS
;
A
#
# COMPACT_ATOMS: atom_id res chain seq x y z
N MET A 1 30.37 -39.89 -2.10
CA MET A 1 30.19 -39.28 -3.44
C MET A 1 28.74 -39.53 -3.89
N LEU A 2 27.81 -38.69 -3.44
CA LEU A 2 26.40 -38.77 -3.86
C LEU A 2 26.24 -37.90 -5.11
N LYS A 3 26.20 -38.55 -6.28
CA LYS A 3 25.74 -37.92 -7.52
C LYS A 3 24.22 -37.76 -7.37
N MET A 4 23.77 -36.57 -6.98
CA MET A 4 22.34 -36.25 -7.04
C MET A 4 22.06 -35.63 -8.41
N SER A 5 21.28 -36.38 -9.19
CA SER A 5 20.88 -36.13 -10.57
C SER A 5 20.15 -34.79 -10.72
N ASN A 6 20.26 -34.20 -11.91
CA ASN A 6 19.58 -32.98 -12.38
C ASN A 6 18.04 -33.08 -12.46
N HIS A 7 17.39 -33.80 -11.54
CA HIS A 7 15.97 -34.18 -11.63
C HIS A 7 15.04 -33.41 -10.67
N ASP A 8 15.59 -32.58 -9.78
CA ASP A 8 14.79 -31.87 -8.75
C ASP A 8 14.29 -30.47 -9.16
N MET A 9 14.54 -30.02 -10.39
CA MET A 9 14.13 -28.67 -10.83
C MET A 9 12.66 -28.58 -11.28
N THR A 10 11.94 -29.70 -11.40
CA THR A 10 10.55 -29.73 -11.93
C THR A 10 9.47 -29.55 -10.85
N ASN A 11 9.80 -29.67 -9.57
CA ASN A 11 8.86 -29.50 -8.45
C ASN A 11 9.44 -28.60 -7.35
N LEU A 12 9.79 -27.37 -7.72
CA LEU A 12 10.44 -26.45 -6.81
C LEU A 12 9.44 -25.74 -5.89
N ARG A 13 9.64 -25.86 -4.58
CA ARG A 13 8.92 -25.11 -3.54
C ARG A 13 9.80 -23.98 -3.01
N SER A 14 9.18 -22.92 -2.49
CA SER A 14 9.92 -21.84 -1.82
C SER A 14 10.74 -22.42 -0.66
N GLY A 15 12.06 -22.19 -0.68
CA GLY A 15 12.99 -22.72 0.34
C GLY A 15 13.46 -24.17 0.12
N ALA A 16 13.15 -24.81 -1.01
CA ALA A 16 13.73 -26.10 -1.35
C ALA A 16 15.25 -25.98 -1.59
N ALA A 17 16.02 -26.93 -1.08
CA ALA A 17 17.46 -27.05 -1.35
C ALA A 17 17.68 -27.78 -2.68
N ALA A 18 18.54 -27.22 -3.53
CA ALA A 18 18.93 -27.81 -4.80
C ALA A 18 20.36 -27.38 -5.16
N VAL A 19 21.06 -28.21 -5.93
CA VAL A 19 22.38 -27.86 -6.46
C VAL A 19 22.20 -26.94 -7.68
N CYS A 20 22.78 -25.76 -7.63
CA CYS A 20 22.64 -24.79 -8.71
C CYS A 20 23.43 -25.22 -9.96
N PRO A 21 22.85 -25.22 -11.17
CA PRO A 21 23.60 -25.53 -12.40
C PRO A 21 24.65 -24.46 -12.75
N ALA A 22 24.47 -23.22 -12.31
CA ALA A 22 25.37 -22.10 -12.63
C ALA A 22 26.58 -22.01 -11.68
N CYS A 23 26.36 -22.04 -10.37
CA CYS A 23 27.45 -21.93 -9.39
C CYS A 23 27.93 -23.27 -8.81
N ARG A 24 27.22 -24.38 -9.08
CA ARG A 24 27.53 -25.76 -8.63
C ARG A 24 27.59 -25.97 -7.11
N GLU A 25 27.12 -25.00 -6.35
CA GLU A 25 26.97 -25.07 -4.90
C GLU A 25 25.53 -25.45 -4.54
N GLU A 26 25.35 -26.05 -3.36
CA GLU A 26 24.02 -26.26 -2.77
C GLU A 26 23.42 -24.91 -2.37
N SER A 27 22.20 -24.63 -2.82
CA SER A 27 21.53 -23.38 -2.52
C SER A 27 20.02 -23.55 -2.39
N LEU A 28 19.38 -22.49 -1.90
CA LEU A 28 17.94 -22.47 -1.65
C LEU A 28 17.19 -21.76 -2.78
N ALA A 29 16.01 -22.28 -3.10
CA ALA A 29 15.08 -21.68 -4.06
C ALA A 29 14.52 -20.36 -3.53
N LYS A 30 15.02 -19.24 -4.05
CA LYS A 30 14.54 -17.89 -3.75
C LYS A 30 13.49 -17.47 -4.77
N ARG A 31 12.30 -17.10 -4.29
CA ARG A 31 11.23 -16.56 -5.14
C ARG A 31 11.51 -15.08 -5.43
N THR A 32 11.63 -14.73 -6.71
CA THR A 32 11.96 -13.38 -7.18
C THR A 32 10.88 -12.89 -8.14
N LYS A 33 10.49 -11.62 -8.03
CA LYS A 33 9.50 -11.00 -8.92
C LYS A 33 10.18 -10.48 -10.17
N ARG A 34 9.60 -10.79 -11.33
CA ARG A 34 9.94 -10.18 -12.62
C ARG A 34 9.10 -8.92 -12.78
N MET A 35 9.79 -7.79 -12.78
CA MET A 35 9.18 -6.47 -12.97
C MET A 35 9.45 -5.99 -14.40
N GLU A 36 8.42 -5.50 -15.07
CA GLU A 36 8.57 -4.69 -16.30
C GLU A 36 8.08 -3.28 -15.98
N GLY A 37 9.04 -2.36 -15.83
CA GLY A 37 8.78 -1.03 -15.27
C GLY A 37 8.25 -1.11 -13.83
N TRP A 38 7.02 -0.64 -13.62
CA TRP A 38 6.34 -0.63 -12.32
C TRP A 38 5.39 -1.83 -12.11
N THR A 39 5.23 -2.67 -13.13
CA THR A 39 4.27 -3.79 -13.11
C THR A 39 4.98 -5.11 -12.85
N CYS A 40 4.47 -5.89 -11.90
CA CYS A 40 4.94 -7.26 -11.66
C CYS A 40 4.33 -8.20 -12.71
N VAL A 41 5.15 -8.69 -13.65
CA VAL A 41 4.72 -9.51 -14.78
C VAL A 41 4.71 -11.01 -14.44
N GLY A 42 5.51 -11.42 -13.45
CA GLY A 42 5.51 -12.80 -12.98
C GLY A 42 6.47 -13.04 -11.82
N GLU A 43 6.51 -14.27 -11.33
CA GLU A 43 7.48 -14.71 -10.33
C GLU A 43 8.31 -15.86 -10.91
N TYR A 44 9.58 -15.95 -10.50
CA TYR A 44 10.46 -17.04 -10.87
C TYR A 44 11.30 -17.45 -9.66
N PHE A 45 11.77 -18.69 -9.67
CA PHE A 45 12.76 -19.17 -8.70
C PHE A 45 14.17 -18.87 -9.21
N ALA A 46 14.99 -18.36 -8.30
CA ALA A 46 16.39 -18.07 -8.53
C ALA A 46 17.25 -18.71 -7.44
N CYS A 47 18.52 -18.98 -7.76
CA CYS A 47 19.53 -19.36 -6.79
C CYS A 47 19.72 -18.26 -5.74
N ALA A 48 19.66 -18.59 -4.45
CA ALA A 48 19.93 -17.63 -3.38
C ALA A 48 21.37 -17.09 -3.37
N LEU A 49 22.34 -17.83 -3.91
CA LEU A 49 23.76 -17.46 -3.91
C LEU A 49 24.15 -16.62 -5.13
N CYS A 50 23.91 -17.14 -6.33
CA CYS A 50 24.38 -16.51 -7.58
C CYS A 50 23.27 -15.78 -8.37
N GLY A 51 22.00 -15.91 -7.96
CA GLY A 51 20.89 -15.28 -8.65
C GLY A 51 20.50 -15.91 -10.00
N ALA A 52 21.09 -17.05 -10.38
CA ALA A 52 20.74 -17.74 -11.61
C ALA A 52 19.25 -18.16 -11.62
N HIS A 53 18.58 -17.94 -12.74
CA HIS A 53 17.20 -18.36 -12.97
C HIS A 53 17.10 -19.88 -13.02
N TRP A 54 16.11 -20.44 -12.33
CA TRP A 54 15.91 -21.88 -12.20
C TRP A 54 14.64 -22.37 -12.87
N ALA A 55 13.51 -21.74 -12.59
CA ALA A 55 12.22 -22.07 -13.17
C ALA A 55 11.26 -20.89 -12.98
N ASP A 56 10.36 -20.68 -13.94
CA ASP A 56 9.28 -19.73 -13.77
C ASP A 56 8.20 -20.33 -12.85
N VAL A 57 7.63 -19.49 -11.99
CA VAL A 57 6.48 -19.87 -11.17
C VAL A 57 5.26 -19.55 -12.01
N GLU A 58 4.53 -20.59 -12.42
CA GLU A 58 3.21 -20.39 -13.01
C GLU A 58 2.37 -19.56 -12.04
N PRO A 59 1.82 -18.42 -12.48
CA PRO A 59 1.02 -17.58 -11.61
C PRO A 59 -0.17 -18.41 -11.14
N ASP A 60 -0.32 -18.51 -9.83
CA ASP A 60 -1.44 -19.18 -9.20
C ASP A 60 -2.72 -18.49 -9.70
N LYS A 61 -3.39 -19.12 -10.66
CA LYS A 61 -4.63 -18.61 -11.25
C LYS A 61 -5.72 -18.73 -10.19
N GLY A 62 -5.84 -17.68 -9.38
CA GLY A 62 -6.98 -17.45 -8.52
C GLY A 62 -6.83 -18.01 -7.12
N THR A 63 -6.08 -17.32 -6.27
CA THR A 63 -6.53 -17.13 -4.90
C THR A 63 -6.50 -15.65 -4.55
N SER A 64 -7.68 -15.16 -4.22
CA SER A 64 -7.99 -13.78 -3.81
C SER A 64 -6.99 -13.24 -2.78
N HIS A 65 -6.08 -12.38 -3.24
CA HIS A 65 -5.15 -11.67 -2.37
C HIS A 65 -5.87 -10.85 -1.29
N GLU A 66 -7.10 -10.41 -1.56
CA GLU A 66 -7.94 -9.66 -0.62
C GLU A 66 -8.41 -10.52 0.57
N LYS A 67 -8.93 -11.74 0.33
CA LYS A 67 -9.42 -12.62 1.41
C LYS A 67 -8.30 -13.11 2.33
N ARG A 68 -7.11 -13.35 1.76
CA ARG A 68 -5.94 -13.78 2.55
C ARG A 68 -5.37 -12.67 3.42
N GLY A 69 -5.64 -11.41 3.05
CA GLY A 69 -5.27 -10.23 3.84
C GLY A 69 -6.13 -10.07 5.08
N SER A 70 -7.46 -10.19 4.94
CA SER A 70 -8.39 -10.05 6.07
C SER A 70 -8.21 -11.15 7.12
N GLU A 71 -8.07 -12.41 6.70
CA GLU A 71 -7.86 -13.54 7.62
C GLU A 71 -6.56 -13.40 8.45
N ARG A 72 -5.49 -12.86 7.85
CA ARG A 72 -4.21 -12.63 8.55
C ARG A 72 -4.29 -11.49 9.55
N LEU A 73 -5.04 -10.43 9.22
CA LEU A 73 -5.27 -9.31 10.12
C LEU A 73 -6.13 -9.74 11.31
N GLU A 74 -7.14 -10.59 11.09
CA GLU A 74 -7.95 -11.19 12.15
C GLU A 74 -7.12 -12.11 13.06
N ALA A 75 -6.25 -12.95 12.48
CA ALA A 75 -5.34 -13.79 13.27
C ALA A 75 -4.37 -12.96 14.12
N LEU A 76 -3.86 -11.85 13.58
CA LEU A 76 -2.98 -10.94 14.31
C LEU A 76 -3.74 -10.20 15.43
N ALA A 77 -4.95 -9.72 15.15
CA ALA A 77 -5.84 -9.09 16.11
C ALA A 77 -6.16 -10.02 17.30
N GLY A 78 -6.42 -11.30 17.02
CA GLY A 78 -6.60 -12.33 18.05
C GLY A 78 -5.37 -12.55 18.95
N LEU A 79 -4.15 -12.39 18.42
CA LEU A 79 -2.91 -12.49 19.20
C LEU A 79 -2.66 -11.26 20.09
N LEU A 80 -3.04 -10.08 19.62
CA LEU A 80 -2.88 -8.81 20.33
C LEU A 80 -4.00 -8.53 21.33
N GLY A 81 -5.11 -9.28 21.27
CA GLY A 81 -6.30 -9.04 22.10
C GLY A 81 -7.04 -7.76 21.72
N GLU A 82 -6.85 -7.27 20.49
CA GLU A 82 -7.43 -6.03 19.98
C GLU A 82 -8.33 -6.34 18.77
N SER A 83 -9.36 -5.54 18.53
CA SER A 83 -10.23 -5.69 17.36
C SER A 83 -9.61 -5.03 16.13
N VAL A 84 -9.76 -5.64 14.96
CA VAL A 84 -9.36 -5.02 13.68
C VAL A 84 -10.10 -3.68 13.53
N PRO A 85 -9.40 -2.53 13.48
CA PRO A 85 -10.06 -1.25 13.29
C PRO A 85 -10.73 -1.22 11.91
N GLU A 86 -11.95 -0.67 11.86
CA GLU A 86 -12.66 -0.49 10.59
C GLU A 86 -11.82 0.39 9.67
N ALA A 87 -11.70 -0.01 8.40
CA ALA A 87 -10.87 0.69 7.44
C ALA A 87 -11.27 2.18 7.39
N PRO A 88 -10.32 3.12 7.53
CA PRO A 88 -10.64 4.53 7.49
C PRO A 88 -11.33 4.83 6.16
N LYS A 89 -12.51 5.45 6.23
CA LYS A 89 -13.27 5.83 5.02
C LYS A 89 -12.38 6.70 4.16
N PRO A 90 -12.29 6.43 2.84
CA PRO A 90 -11.49 7.25 1.94
C PRO A 90 -11.96 8.70 2.04
N LEU A 91 -11.00 9.61 2.20
CA LEU A 91 -11.25 11.05 2.28
C LEU A 91 -11.90 11.49 0.97
N THR A 92 -13.22 11.65 0.99
CA THR A 92 -14.00 12.14 -0.13
C THR A 92 -13.96 13.67 -0.10
N PRO A 93 -13.73 14.35 -1.24
CA PRO A 93 -13.68 15.80 -1.27
C PRO A 93 -15.03 16.35 -0.80
N GLY A 94 -15.02 17.10 0.31
CA GLY A 94 -16.21 17.64 0.96
C GLY A 94 -16.64 16.96 2.26
N CYS A 95 -16.10 15.80 2.60
CA CYS A 95 -16.41 15.07 3.83
C CYS A 95 -15.52 15.44 5.03
N VAL A 96 -14.54 16.31 4.80
CA VAL A 96 -13.60 16.82 5.81
C VAL A 96 -14.01 18.25 6.19
N THR A 97 -14.25 18.47 7.48
CA THR A 97 -14.67 19.76 8.04
C THR A 97 -13.43 20.57 8.44
N PHE A 98 -12.69 21.08 7.46
CA PHE A 98 -11.54 21.94 7.74
C PHE A 98 -11.96 23.37 8.05
N CYS A 99 -11.24 24.05 8.95
CA CYS A 99 -11.48 25.45 9.25
C CYS A 99 -11.44 26.35 8.01
N LYS A 100 -10.70 26.00 6.95
CA LYS A 100 -10.68 26.75 5.68
C LYS A 100 -12.04 26.89 5.00
N ASP A 101 -12.88 25.87 5.12
CA ASP A 101 -14.22 25.83 4.50
C ASP A 101 -15.30 26.45 5.41
N CYS A 102 -14.89 26.96 6.58
CA CYS A 102 -15.78 27.53 7.57
C CYS A 102 -16.18 28.98 7.21
N LEU A 103 -17.39 29.36 7.61
CA LEU A 103 -17.91 30.72 7.55
C LEU A 103 -17.02 31.73 8.29
N HIS A 104 -16.47 31.32 9.45
CA HIS A 104 -15.68 32.18 10.33
C HIS A 104 -14.20 32.26 9.96
N PHE A 105 -13.81 31.65 8.84
CA PHE A 105 -12.44 31.68 8.35
C PHE A 105 -12.13 32.98 7.63
N MET A 106 -11.08 33.67 8.08
CA MET A 106 -10.51 34.83 7.42
C MET A 106 -9.13 34.45 6.88
N ARG A 107 -9.00 34.51 5.55
CA ARG A 107 -7.71 34.40 4.88
C ARG A 107 -7.03 35.75 4.91
N HIS A 108 -5.87 35.85 5.55
CA HIS A 108 -5.07 37.07 5.54
C HIS A 108 -3.68 36.76 4.98
N PRO A 109 -3.04 37.68 4.22
CA PRO A 109 -1.83 37.38 3.44
C PRO A 109 -0.66 36.77 4.23
N PHE A 110 -0.58 37.06 5.52
CA PHE A 110 0.48 36.58 6.39
C PHE A 110 0.06 35.44 7.33
N ARG A 111 -1.23 35.32 7.66
CA ARG A 111 -1.74 34.37 8.65
C ARG A 111 -3.20 34.06 8.39
N ASP A 112 -3.56 32.79 8.47
CA ASP A 112 -4.96 32.37 8.44
C ASP A 112 -5.51 32.38 9.87
N ARG A 113 -6.69 32.99 10.07
CA ARG A 113 -7.27 33.18 11.41
C ARG A 113 -8.74 32.78 11.47
N CYS A 114 -9.12 32.18 12.59
CA CYS A 114 -10.53 31.94 12.94
C CYS A 114 -11.09 33.14 13.71
N LEU A 115 -12.15 33.76 13.19
CA LEU A 115 -12.80 34.90 13.83
C LEU A 115 -13.63 34.52 15.07
N LEU A 116 -14.12 33.28 15.14
CA LEU A 116 -14.93 32.80 16.26
C LEU A 116 -14.07 32.58 17.52
N HIS A 117 -12.91 31.94 17.38
CA HIS A 117 -12.03 31.62 18.50
C HIS A 117 -10.86 32.59 18.65
N GLY A 118 -10.66 33.52 17.70
CA GLY A 118 -9.58 34.50 17.73
C GLY A 118 -8.16 33.92 17.60
N ARG A 119 -8.03 32.65 17.18
CA ARG A 119 -6.75 31.93 17.06
C ARG A 119 -6.27 31.85 15.62
N ASP A 120 -4.96 31.79 15.44
CA ASP A 120 -4.34 31.43 14.16
C ASP A 120 -4.65 29.96 13.85
N THR A 121 -4.98 29.66 12.58
CA THR A 121 -5.37 28.32 12.12
C THR A 121 -4.43 27.83 11.03
N GLY A 122 -3.95 26.60 11.18
CA GLY A 122 -3.21 25.86 10.16
C GLY A 122 -4.08 25.32 9.04
N SER A 123 -3.44 24.72 8.05
CA SER A 123 -4.10 24.24 6.84
C SER A 123 -4.98 22.99 7.03
N MET A 124 -4.70 22.20 8.07
CA MET A 124 -5.42 20.96 8.41
C MET A 124 -6.19 21.09 9.72
N ASP A 125 -6.29 22.29 10.29
CA ASP A 125 -7.01 22.48 11.54
C ASP A 125 -8.51 22.32 11.35
N ASP A 126 -9.15 21.68 12.32
CA ASP A 126 -10.58 21.52 12.47
C ASP A 126 -11.07 22.09 13.81
N CYS A 127 -12.38 22.35 13.91
CA CYS A 127 -13.01 22.78 15.15
C CYS A 127 -14.42 22.21 15.27
N ALA A 128 -14.90 22.02 16.50
CA ALA A 128 -16.24 21.52 16.77
C ALA A 128 -17.35 22.51 16.36
N SER A 129 -17.04 23.81 16.30
CA SER A 129 -17.95 24.89 15.90
C SER A 129 -17.87 25.17 14.40
N PHE A 130 -17.69 24.14 13.57
CA PHE A 130 -17.61 24.29 12.13
C PHE A 130 -18.99 24.60 11.53
N GLU A 131 -19.09 25.74 10.85
CA GLU A 131 -20.25 26.13 10.06
C GLU A 131 -19.82 26.33 8.60
N ARG A 132 -20.41 25.58 7.68
CA ARG A 132 -20.02 25.62 6.26
C ARG A 132 -20.38 26.98 5.65
N ARG A 133 -19.43 27.61 4.94
CA ARG A 133 -19.71 28.83 4.17
C ARG A 133 -20.81 28.55 3.14
N PRO A 134 -21.88 29.38 3.06
CA PRO A 134 -22.90 29.22 2.04
C PRO A 134 -22.27 29.43 0.66
N VAL A 135 -22.43 28.47 -0.24
CA VAL A 135 -21.98 28.59 -1.63
C VAL A 135 -22.98 29.49 -2.35
N ASP A 136 -22.55 30.68 -2.72
CA ASP A 136 -23.24 31.58 -3.62
C ASP A 136 -23.28 30.95 -5.02
N GLN A 137 -24.49 30.65 -5.50
CA GLN A 137 -24.71 29.98 -6.80
C GLN A 137 -24.42 30.88 -8.03
N ASN A 138 -23.70 31.99 -7.87
CA ASN A 138 -23.52 33.03 -8.91
C ASN A 138 -22.07 33.39 -9.23
N THR A 139 -21.11 32.50 -9.00
CA THR A 139 -19.73 32.66 -9.52
C THR A 139 -19.29 31.37 -10.21
N GLY A 140 -19.78 31.17 -11.42
CA GLY A 140 -19.05 30.42 -12.44
C GLY A 140 -18.31 31.43 -13.30
N GLU A 141 -16.98 31.40 -13.26
CA GLU A 141 -16.01 31.91 -14.26
C GLU A 141 -14.63 31.79 -13.59
N GLU A 142 -13.91 30.70 -13.84
CA GLU A 142 -12.75 30.65 -14.75
C GLU A 142 -11.50 31.35 -14.20
N GLU A 143 -10.61 30.61 -13.55
CA GLU A 143 -9.17 30.90 -13.60
C GLU A 143 -8.40 29.63 -13.93
N LYS A 144 -8.22 29.46 -15.25
CA LYS A 144 -7.21 28.62 -15.87
C LYS A 144 -6.15 29.58 -16.43
N SER A 145 -4.96 29.60 -15.85
CA SER A 145 -3.71 30.07 -16.48
C SER A 145 -2.52 29.51 -15.71
#